data_AF-A0A3P7J7B0-F1
#
_entry.id   AF-A0A3P7J7B0-F1
#
_cell.length_a   1.000
_cell.length_b   1.000
_cell.length_c   1.000
_cell.angle_alpha   90.00
_cell.angle_beta   90.00
_cell.angle_gamma   90.00
#
_symmetry.space_group_name_H-M   'P 1'
#
loop_
_entity.id
_entity.type
_entity.pdbx_description
1 polymer ?
#
loop_
_entity_poly.entity_id
_entity_poly.type
_entity_poly.pdbx_seq_one_letter_code
_entity_poly.pdbx_strand_id
1 'polypeptide(L)'
;MTLNQIILKVRLPQSLIFLNQQDAALAELIEQRLIECERKSSASHWDKVDGLLTKVSLSKRICYGAIFSEESECRSGLIQERISCVNLLNYACQFIDPTFIFRLVPARITIQEARQAENGAEKCRKVVRLVKKRLEG
;
A
#
# COMPACT_ATOMS: atom_id res chain seq x y z
N MET A 1 -9.04 -19.85 -10.11
CA MET A 1 -9.55 -19.20 -8.88
C MET A 1 -8.91 -17.82 -8.81
N THR A 2 -9.68 -16.74 -8.93
CA THR A 2 -9.16 -15.37 -9.08
C THR A 2 -8.81 -14.75 -7.72
N LEU A 3 -7.88 -13.79 -7.65
CA LEU A 3 -7.53 -13.05 -6.43
C LEU A 3 -8.76 -12.43 -5.73
N ASN A 4 -9.77 -12.04 -6.50
CA ASN A 4 -11.09 -11.62 -6.00
C ASN A 4 -11.83 -12.65 -5.13
N GLN A 5 -11.63 -13.96 -5.38
CA GLN A 5 -12.22 -15.02 -4.56
C GLN A 5 -11.45 -15.21 -3.25
N ILE A 6 -10.17 -14.84 -3.21
CA ILE A 6 -9.36 -14.82 -1.99
C ILE A 6 -9.81 -13.63 -1.15
N ILE A 7 -9.89 -12.41 -1.70
CA ILE A 7 -10.34 -11.22 -0.95
C ILE A 7 -11.75 -11.40 -0.37
N LEU A 8 -12.70 -11.95 -1.13
CA LEU A 8 -14.06 -12.24 -0.64
C LEU A 8 -14.14 -13.39 0.39
N LYS A 9 -13.14 -14.30 0.42
CA LYS A 9 -13.04 -15.40 1.42
C LYS A 9 -12.13 -15.07 2.60
N VAL A 10 -11.26 -14.09 2.49
CA VAL A 10 -10.45 -13.51 3.57
C VAL A 10 -11.33 -12.59 4.41
N ARG A 11 -12.49 -13.09 4.83
CA ARG A 11 -12.90 -12.79 6.20
C ARG A 11 -11.77 -13.38 7.03
N LEU A 12 -10.88 -12.52 7.52
CA LEU A 12 -9.82 -12.93 8.44
C LEU A 12 -10.44 -13.89 9.45
N PRO A 13 -9.87 -15.10 9.63
CA PRO A 13 -10.52 -16.17 10.36
C PRO A 13 -11.03 -15.61 11.70
N GLN A 14 -12.28 -15.92 12.08
CA GLN A 14 -12.90 -15.34 13.28
C GLN A 14 -12.06 -15.56 14.55
N SER A 15 -11.17 -16.55 14.55
CA SER A 15 -10.17 -16.76 15.60
C SER A 15 -9.21 -15.59 15.83
N LEU A 16 -8.98 -14.73 14.83
CA LEU A 16 -8.28 -13.44 14.99
C LEU A 16 -9.16 -12.36 15.63
N ILE A 17 -10.47 -12.41 15.39
CA ILE A 17 -11.46 -11.47 15.93
C ILE A 17 -11.72 -11.73 17.43
N PHE A 18 -11.48 -12.96 17.89
CA PHE A 18 -11.58 -13.35 19.31
C PHE A 18 -10.37 -12.94 20.16
N LEU A 19 -9.30 -12.44 19.55
CA LEU A 19 -8.24 -11.74 20.26
C LEU A 19 -8.69 -10.27 20.35
N ASN A 20 -8.77 -9.75 21.57
CA ASN A 20 -8.77 -8.35 22.03
C ASN A 20 -9.14 -7.24 21.00
N GLN A 21 -9.86 -6.18 21.40
CA GLN A 21 -10.28 -5.07 20.50
C GLN A 21 -9.19 -4.48 19.57
N GLN A 22 -7.90 -4.54 19.97
CA GLN A 22 -6.77 -4.13 19.12
C GLN A 22 -6.57 -5.03 17.89
N ASP A 23 -6.80 -6.34 18.00
CA ASP A 23 -6.59 -7.28 16.89
C ASP A 23 -7.73 -7.21 15.88
N ALA A 24 -8.94 -6.84 16.30
CA ALA A 24 -10.07 -6.56 15.41
C ALA A 24 -9.84 -5.29 14.56
N ALA A 25 -9.38 -4.19 15.16
CA ALA A 25 -9.04 -2.96 14.43
C ALA A 25 -7.88 -3.19 13.44
N LEU A 26 -6.96 -4.07 13.82
CA LEU A 26 -5.83 -4.45 12.99
C LEU A 26 -6.24 -5.30 11.79
N ALA A 27 -7.16 -6.25 12.01
CA ALA A 27 -7.74 -7.06 10.96
C ALA A 27 -8.43 -6.19 9.90
N GLU A 28 -9.21 -5.20 10.35
CA GLU A 28 -9.86 -4.23 9.46
C GLU A 28 -8.84 -3.42 8.66
N LEU A 29 -7.76 -2.94 9.29
CA LEU A 29 -6.69 -2.22 8.59
C LEU A 29 -6.07 -3.08 7.47
N ILE A 30 -5.75 -4.34 7.77
CA ILE A 30 -5.14 -5.27 6.81
C ILE A 30 -6.09 -5.54 5.64
N GLU A 31 -7.38 -5.79 5.93
CA GLU A 31 -8.42 -6.00 4.92
C GLU A 31 -8.54 -4.78 3.98
N GLN A 32 -8.66 -3.58 4.54
CA GLN A 32 -8.73 -2.35 3.76
C GLN A 32 -7.49 -2.15 2.87
N ARG A 33 -6.28 -2.45 3.39
CA ARG A 33 -5.04 -2.36 2.61
C ARG A 33 -4.99 -3.38 1.49
N LEU A 34 -5.41 -4.62 1.72
CA LEU A 34 -5.44 -5.66 0.68
C LEU A 34 -6.36 -5.28 -0.48
N ILE A 35 -7.57 -4.77 -0.17
CA ILE A 35 -8.51 -4.28 -1.17
C ILE A 35 -7.88 -3.14 -1.98
N GLU A 36 -7.24 -2.18 -1.31
CA GLU A 36 -6.61 -1.04 -1.99
C GLU A 36 -5.41 -1.48 -2.86
N CYS A 37 -4.57 -2.38 -2.36
CA CYS A 37 -3.42 -2.92 -3.07
C CYS A 37 -3.84 -3.68 -4.34
N GLU A 38 -4.89 -4.50 -4.27
CA GLU A 38 -5.38 -5.21 -5.46
C GLU A 38 -5.97 -4.25 -6.49
N ARG A 39 -6.77 -3.27 -6.03
CA ARG A 39 -7.30 -2.23 -6.92
C ARG A 39 -6.19 -1.42 -7.60
N LYS A 40 -5.11 -1.11 -6.88
CA LYS A 40 -3.95 -0.38 -7.44
C LYS A 40 -3.13 -1.24 -8.40
N SER A 41 -2.95 -2.52 -8.07
CA SER A 41 -2.24 -3.51 -8.91
C SER A 41 -2.95 -3.73 -10.23
N SER A 42 -4.24 -4.10 -10.18
CA SER A 42 -5.08 -4.32 -11.36
C SER A 42 -5.22 -3.08 -12.27
N ALA A 43 -5.16 -1.88 -11.69
CA ALA A 43 -5.23 -0.63 -12.45
C ALA A 43 -3.87 -0.13 -12.98
N SER A 44 -2.77 -0.86 -12.77
CA SER A 44 -1.39 -0.41 -13.06
C SER A 44 -1.10 0.98 -12.47
N HIS A 45 -1.57 1.22 -11.24
CA HIS A 45 -1.57 2.54 -10.61
C HIS A 45 -0.17 3.15 -10.51
N TRP A 46 0.80 2.38 -10.04
CA TRP A 46 2.17 2.87 -9.81
C TRP A 46 2.86 3.28 -11.11
N ASP A 47 2.69 2.50 -12.18
CA ASP A 47 3.27 2.81 -13.50
C ASP A 47 2.64 4.08 -14.08
N LYS A 48 1.32 4.25 -13.90
CA LYS A 48 0.61 5.48 -14.30
C LYS A 48 1.12 6.70 -13.52
N VAL A 49 1.36 6.57 -12.23
CA VAL A 49 1.87 7.70 -11.41
C VAL A 49 3.30 8.03 -11.80
N ASP A 50 4.19 7.05 -11.99
CA ASP A 50 5.57 7.30 -12.44
C ASP A 50 5.59 7.96 -13.84
N GLY A 51 4.71 7.51 -14.74
CA GLY A 51 4.49 8.15 -16.04
C GLY A 51 3.95 9.59 -15.98
N LEU A 52 3.31 9.99 -14.88
CA LEU A 52 2.91 11.38 -14.64
C LEU A 52 4.07 12.22 -14.09
N LEU A 53 4.88 11.64 -13.20
CA LEU A 53 6.05 12.31 -12.62
C LEU A 53 7.09 12.66 -13.68
N THR A 54 7.31 11.77 -14.65
CA THR A 54 8.23 12.02 -15.78
C THR A 54 7.80 13.17 -16.69
N LYS A 55 6.50 13.50 -16.72
CA LYS A 55 5.94 14.56 -17.58
C LYS A 55 5.97 15.94 -16.95
N VAL A 56 6.23 16.04 -15.64
CA VAL A 56 6.20 17.31 -14.92
C VAL A 56 7.52 17.53 -14.20
N SER A 57 8.27 18.54 -14.60
CA SER A 57 9.44 18.99 -13.83
C SER A 57 8.95 19.60 -12.51
N LEU A 58 9.12 18.85 -11.42
CA LEU A 58 8.83 19.34 -10.07
C LEU A 58 10.02 20.14 -9.55
N SER A 59 9.72 21.17 -8.74
CA SER A 59 10.73 22.07 -8.21
C SER A 59 11.66 21.33 -7.23
N LYS A 60 12.97 21.49 -7.41
CA LYS A 60 13.98 21.11 -6.42
C LYS A 60 14.14 22.26 -5.43
N ARG A 61 14.19 21.96 -4.13
CA ARG A 61 14.54 22.93 -3.08
C ARG A 61 15.87 22.56 -2.45
N ILE A 62 16.63 23.56 -2.01
CA ILE A 62 17.86 23.35 -1.26
C ILE A 62 17.62 23.80 0.17
N CYS A 63 17.80 22.91 1.14
CA CYS A 63 17.70 23.21 2.57
C CYS A 63 18.93 22.67 3.29
N TYR A 64 19.63 23.50 4.08
CA TYR A 64 20.82 23.11 4.85
C TYR A 64 21.90 22.37 4.02
N GLY A 65 22.08 22.76 2.75
CA GLY A 65 23.05 22.13 1.85
C GLY A 65 22.59 20.82 1.20
N ALA A 66 21.37 20.36 1.46
CA ALA A 66 20.77 19.16 0.83
C ALA A 66 19.75 19.54 -0.26
N ILE A 67 19.79 18.84 -1.39
CA ILE A 67 18.80 18.98 -2.48
C ILE A 67 17.60 18.09 -2.18
N PHE A 68 16.46 18.71 -1.89
CA PHE A 68 15.16 18.07 -1.75
C PHE A 68 14.42 18.08 -3.08
N SER A 69 14.00 16.90 -3.52
CA SER A 69 13.19 16.72 -4.72
C SER A 69 11.89 16.03 -4.31
N GLU A 70 10.78 16.76 -4.41
CA GLU A 70 9.43 16.21 -4.17
C GLU A 70 9.14 15.03 -5.13
N GLU A 71 9.72 15.07 -6.34
CA GLU A 71 9.67 13.95 -7.29
C GLU A 71 10.36 12.71 -6.73
N SER A 72 11.60 12.86 -6.21
CA SER A 72 12.39 11.76 -5.66
C SER A 72 11.70 11.13 -4.44
N GLU A 73 11.18 11.96 -3.53
CA GLU A 73 10.43 11.49 -2.36
C GLU A 73 9.16 10.75 -2.76
N CYS A 74 8.43 11.26 -3.76
CA CYS A 74 7.26 10.59 -4.31
C CYS A 74 7.63 9.26 -4.97
N ARG A 75 8.65 9.20 -5.84
CA ARG A 75 9.13 7.94 -6.45
C ARG A 75 9.51 6.91 -5.39
N SER A 76 10.23 7.33 -4.35
CA SER A 76 10.59 6.46 -3.23
C SER A 76 9.34 5.93 -2.50
N GLY A 77 8.34 6.79 -2.29
CA GLY A 77 7.03 6.41 -1.74
C GLY A 77 6.26 5.41 -2.60
N LEU A 78 6.25 5.57 -3.93
CA LEU A 78 5.60 4.63 -4.86
C LEU A 78 6.26 3.26 -4.84
N ILE A 79 7.59 3.21 -4.84
CA ILE A 79 8.35 1.97 -4.77
C ILE A 79 8.04 1.26 -3.45
N GLN A 80 8.12 2.00 -2.34
CA GLN A 80 7.81 1.47 -1.01
C GLN A 80 6.38 0.91 -0.95
N GLU A 81 5.40 1.67 -1.43
CA GLU A 81 4.00 1.22 -1.46
C GLU A 81 3.82 -0.03 -2.33
N ARG A 82 4.41 -0.08 -3.52
CA ARG A 82 4.30 -1.22 -4.43
C ARG A 82 4.88 -2.48 -3.80
N ILE A 83 6.05 -2.38 -3.17
CA ILE A 83 6.68 -3.51 -2.46
C ILE A 83 5.77 -3.99 -1.34
N SER A 84 5.28 -3.09 -0.49
CA SER A 84 4.40 -3.44 0.61
C SER A 84 3.09 -4.07 0.15
N CYS A 85 2.51 -3.59 -0.96
CA CYS A 85 1.33 -4.19 -1.54
C CYS A 85 1.57 -5.60 -2.09
N VAL A 86 2.71 -5.83 -2.76
CA VAL A 86 3.08 -7.19 -3.21
C VAL A 86 3.27 -8.12 -2.02
N ASN A 87 3.93 -7.66 -0.96
CA ASN A 87 4.13 -8.42 0.26
C ASN A 87 2.78 -8.78 0.92
N LEU A 88 1.88 -7.82 1.09
CA LEU A 88 0.55 -8.05 1.65
C LEU A 88 -0.25 -9.09 0.84
N LEU A 89 -0.28 -8.95 -0.48
CA LEU A 89 -0.99 -9.90 -1.34
C LEU A 89 -0.39 -11.30 -1.26
N ASN A 90 0.95 -11.42 -1.20
CA ASN A 90 1.63 -12.70 -1.01
C ASN A 90 1.33 -13.31 0.37
N TYR A 91 1.28 -12.51 1.43
CA TYR A 91 0.89 -12.98 2.76
C TYR A 91 -0.56 -13.46 2.79
N ALA A 92 -1.45 -12.79 2.06
CA ALA A 92 -2.86 -13.18 1.98
C ALA A 92 -3.09 -14.55 1.33
N CYS A 93 -2.17 -15.04 0.49
CA CYS A 93 -2.25 -16.38 -0.09
C CYS A 93 -2.28 -17.49 0.97
N GLN A 94 -1.73 -17.25 2.17
CA GLN A 94 -1.72 -18.24 3.26
C GLN A 94 -3.13 -18.53 3.79
N PHE A 95 -4.08 -17.60 3.62
CA PHE A 95 -5.48 -17.76 4.06
C PHE A 95 -6.34 -18.59 3.12
N ILE A 96 -5.78 -19.05 1.99
CA ILE A 96 -6.46 -20.02 1.12
C ILE A 96 -6.69 -21.33 1.87
N ASP A 97 -5.78 -21.71 2.77
CA ASP A 97 -5.93 -22.86 3.64
C ASP A 97 -6.80 -22.49 4.86
N PRO A 98 -8.02 -23.04 5.00
CA PRO A 98 -8.89 -22.76 6.13
C PRO A 98 -8.33 -23.25 7.48
N THR A 99 -7.29 -24.10 7.46
CA THR A 99 -6.60 -24.59 8.67
C THR A 99 -5.41 -23.70 9.06
N PHE A 100 -5.12 -22.65 8.29
CA PHE A 100 -4.00 -21.76 8.56
C PHE A 100 -4.17 -21.02 9.90
N ILE A 101 -3.22 -21.22 10.80
CA ILE A 101 -3.17 -20.50 12.09
C ILE A 101 -2.28 -19.28 11.92
N PHE A 102 -2.87 -18.10 12.11
CA PHE A 102 -2.15 -16.84 12.06
C PHE A 102 -1.13 -16.73 13.20
N ARG A 103 0.15 -16.63 12.86
CA ARG A 103 1.24 -16.51 13.86
C ARG A 103 1.64 -15.05 14.05
N LEU A 104 2.09 -14.73 15.26
CA LEU A 104 2.38 -13.36 15.74
C LEU A 104 3.48 -12.63 14.94
N VAL A 105 4.45 -13.36 14.38
CA VAL A 105 5.52 -12.77 13.55
C VAL A 105 5.02 -12.39 12.15
N PRO A 106 4.34 -13.27 11.39
CA PRO A 106 3.60 -12.89 10.18
C PRO A 106 2.63 -11.73 10.39
N ALA A 107 1.93 -11.70 11.54
CA ALA A 107 1.08 -10.58 11.94
C ALA A 107 1.87 -9.26 11.93
N ARG A 108 2.95 -9.19 12.71
CA ARG A 108 3.76 -7.98 12.88
C ARG A 108 4.35 -7.47 11.56
N ILE A 109 4.80 -8.38 10.69
CA ILE A 109 5.31 -8.03 9.36
C ILE A 109 4.17 -7.46 8.50
N THR A 110 3.02 -8.14 8.45
CA THR A 110 1.83 -7.69 7.69
C THR A 110 1.39 -6.29 8.13
N ILE A 111 1.40 -6.00 9.43
CA ILE A 111 1.07 -4.67 9.98
C ILE A 111 2.09 -3.62 9.53
N GLN A 112 3.38 -3.96 9.60
CA GLN A 112 4.43 -3.05 9.18
C GLN A 112 4.30 -2.73 7.70
N GLU A 113 4.01 -3.73 6.86
CA GLU A 113 3.77 -3.53 5.42
C GLU A 113 2.52 -2.69 5.16
N ALA A 114 1.43 -2.93 5.88
CA ALA A 114 0.21 -2.11 5.81
C ALA A 114 0.50 -0.63 6.10
N ARG A 115 1.25 -0.35 7.16
CA ARG A 115 1.66 1.03 7.52
C ARG A 115 2.66 1.62 6.52
N GLN A 116 3.58 0.82 5.99
CA GLN A 116 4.53 1.28 4.99
C GLN A 116 3.84 1.64 3.66
N ALA A 117 2.83 0.86 3.25
CA ALA A 117 2.01 1.16 2.09
C ALA A 117 1.26 2.50 2.25
N GLU A 118 0.63 2.72 3.40
CA GLU A 118 -0.05 3.99 3.71
C GLU A 118 0.92 5.18 3.70
N ASN A 119 2.06 5.05 4.38
CA ASN A 119 3.08 6.09 4.42
C ASN A 119 3.65 6.38 3.02
N GLY A 120 3.87 5.35 2.19
CA GLY A 120 4.31 5.48 0.80
C GLY A 120 3.30 6.26 -0.05
N ALA A 121 2.01 5.92 0.09
CA ALA A 121 0.93 6.60 -0.63
C ALA A 121 0.82 8.09 -0.26
N GLU A 122 0.99 8.44 1.03
CA GLU A 122 0.87 9.82 1.48
C GLU A 122 2.01 10.71 0.96
N LYS A 123 3.24 10.17 0.85
CA LYS A 123 4.39 10.88 0.26
C LYS A 123 4.10 11.39 -1.16
N CYS A 124 3.37 10.61 -1.96
CA CYS A 124 3.02 11.01 -3.32
C CYS A 124 1.73 11.83 -3.43
N ARG A 125 0.83 11.79 -2.44
CA ARG A 125 -0.53 12.33 -2.57
C ARG A 125 -0.56 13.80 -3.00
N LYS A 126 0.28 14.63 -2.39
CA LYS A 126 0.36 16.07 -2.70
C LYS A 126 0.90 16.32 -4.11
N VAL A 127 1.95 15.59 -4.48
CA VAL A 127 2.60 15.69 -5.79
C VAL A 127 1.65 15.28 -6.91
N VAL A 128 0.97 14.13 -6.79
CA VAL A 128 0.03 13.65 -7.80
C VAL A 128 -1.13 14.63 -8.00
N ARG A 129 -1.65 15.23 -6.93
CA ARG A 129 -2.69 16.27 -7.03
C ARG A 129 -2.20 17.50 -7.81
N LEU A 130 -0.96 17.95 -7.56
CA LEU A 130 -0.36 19.08 -8.27
C LEU A 130 -0.13 18.77 -9.75
N VAL A 131 0.40 17.58 -10.05
CA VAL A 131 0.66 17.14 -11.43
C VAL A 131 -0.63 17.04 -12.23
N LYS A 132 -1.69 16.43 -11.68
CA LYS A 132 -3.00 16.36 -12.35
C LYS A 132 -3.56 17.75 -12.66
N LYS A 133 -3.54 18.67 -11.69
CA LYS A 133 -3.99 20.06 -11.90
C LYS A 133 -3.25 20.79 -13.03
N ARG A 134 -1.95 20.51 -13.21
CA ARG A 134 -1.13 21.12 -14.26
C ARG A 134 -1.36 20.51 -15.66
N LEU A 135 -1.91 19.30 -15.72
CA LEU A 135 -2.18 18.60 -16.98
C LEU A 135 -3.64 18.76 -17.45
N GLU A 136 -4.56 19.11 -16.53
CA GLU A 136 -5.97 19.39 -16.79
C GLU A 136 -6.26 20.88 -17.07
N GLY A 137 -5.27 21.76 -16.92
CA GLY A 137 -5.34 23.18 -17.28
C GLY A 137 -4.51 23.48 -18.52
#